data_AF-A0A0C5JY30-F1
#
_entry.id   AF-A0A0C5JY30-F1
#
_cell.length_a   1.000
_cell.length_b   1.000
_cell.length_c   1.000
_cell.angle_alpha   90.00
_cell.angle_beta   90.00
_cell.angle_gamma   90.00
#
_symmetry.space_group_name_H-M   'P 1'
#
loop_
_entity.id
_entity.type
_entity.pdbx_description
1 polymer ?
#
loop_
_entity_poly.entity_id
_entity_poly.type
_entity_poly.pdbx_seq_one_letter_code
_entity_poly.pdbx_strand_id
1 'polypeptide(L)'
;AGLNHVAYKTEHDTDLDALQKRIEAYGIATKMLPEGTLPSTGRLLQFMLPSGHEMRLFAMKECVGTEVGSSNPDPWPDNLKGVGVKWLDHLALVCELNPEAGVNRVAENVKFLKECLDFYLSEQIVVGPGGAIQAAAFMFRATKPHDIAFLPGPKAGLHHISFFLDSWHDILKAADIMAKNKVKIDLAPTRHGITRGETIYFFDPSGNRNETFAGLGYLAQPDRPVNTWS
;
A
#
# COMPACT_ATOMS: atom_id res chain seq x y z
N ALA A 1 -9.40 13.04 8.85
CA ALA A 1 -8.46 12.11 8.19
C ALA A 1 -8.24 10.88 9.06
N GLY A 2 -8.11 9.70 8.47
CA GLY A 2 -7.85 8.45 9.17
C GLY A 2 -8.06 7.22 8.28
N LEU A 3 -7.74 6.05 8.82
CA LEU A 3 -7.96 4.75 8.20
C LEU A 3 -8.70 3.85 9.19
N ASN A 4 -9.79 3.21 8.74
CA ASN A 4 -10.49 2.22 9.55
C ASN A 4 -9.76 0.87 9.51
N HIS A 5 -9.48 0.37 8.31
CA HIS A 5 -8.70 -0.84 8.07
C HIS A 5 -8.13 -0.83 6.65
N VAL A 6 -7.16 -1.70 6.39
CA VAL A 6 -6.67 -2.04 5.05
C VAL A 6 -7.06 -3.47 4.71
N ALA A 7 -7.34 -3.77 3.44
CA ALA A 7 -7.66 -5.13 2.99
C ALA A 7 -6.78 -5.57 1.80
N TYR A 8 -6.28 -6.81 1.84
CA TYR A 8 -5.56 -7.45 0.75
C TYR A 8 -6.32 -8.68 0.24
N LYS A 9 -6.30 -8.88 -1.08
CA LYS A 9 -6.90 -10.05 -1.72
C LYS A 9 -5.90 -11.23 -1.72
N THR A 10 -6.37 -12.40 -1.34
CA THR A 10 -5.64 -13.68 -1.41
C THR A 10 -6.03 -14.45 -2.67
N GLU A 11 -5.22 -15.45 -3.06
CA GLU A 11 -5.43 -16.19 -4.31
C GLU A 11 -6.64 -17.13 -4.21
N HIS A 12 -6.77 -17.82 -3.08
CA HIS A 12 -7.82 -18.79 -2.82
C HIS A 12 -8.48 -18.57 -1.46
N ASP A 13 -9.74 -18.97 -1.32
CA ASP A 13 -10.46 -18.88 -0.04
C ASP A 13 -9.80 -19.72 1.06
N THR A 14 -9.21 -20.86 0.71
CA THR A 14 -8.45 -21.72 1.63
C THR A 14 -7.18 -21.07 2.17
N ASP A 15 -6.65 -20.04 1.50
CA ASP A 15 -5.47 -19.31 1.99
C ASP A 15 -5.80 -18.58 3.30
N LEU A 16 -7.06 -18.16 3.49
CA LEU A 16 -7.49 -17.51 4.72
C LEU A 16 -7.30 -18.43 5.93
N ASP A 17 -7.59 -19.72 5.79
CA ASP A 17 -7.42 -20.69 6.88
C ASP A 17 -5.94 -21.01 7.15
N ALA A 18 -5.13 -21.07 6.08
CA ALA A 18 -3.69 -21.30 6.20
C ALA A 18 -2.97 -20.11 6.85
N LEU A 19 -3.30 -18.89 6.41
CA LEU A 19 -2.75 -17.65 6.93
C LEU A 19 -3.23 -17.39 8.36
N GLN A 20 -4.50 -17.70 8.67
CA GLN A 20 -5.00 -17.62 10.05
C GLN A 20 -4.12 -18.42 11.01
N LYS A 21 -3.85 -19.70 10.70
CA LYS A 21 -2.99 -20.55 11.53
C LYS A 21 -1.58 -19.98 11.71
N ARG A 22 -0.98 -19.44 10.65
CA ARG A 22 0.35 -18.82 10.69
C ARG A 22 0.37 -17.56 11.57
N ILE A 23 -0.63 -16.69 11.41
CA ILE A 23 -0.74 -15.44 12.17
C ILE A 23 -0.97 -15.73 13.66
N GLU A 24 -1.83 -16.69 13.99
CA GLU A 24 -2.07 -17.09 15.38
C GLU A 24 -0.84 -17.78 15.99
N ALA A 25 -0.12 -18.60 15.23
CA ALA A 25 1.14 -19.20 15.68
C ALA A 25 2.26 -18.16 15.91
N TYR A 26 2.24 -17.04 15.17
CA TYR A 26 3.13 -15.89 15.41
C TYR A 26 2.76 -15.13 16.70
N GLY A 27 1.52 -15.29 17.19
CA GLY A 27 1.03 -14.69 18.44
C GLY A 27 0.06 -13.53 18.26
N ILE A 28 -0.48 -13.33 17.05
CA ILE A 28 -1.51 -12.31 16.79
C ILE A 28 -2.88 -12.98 16.72
N ALA A 29 -3.81 -12.52 17.57
CA ALA A 29 -5.19 -12.99 17.53
C ALA A 29 -5.89 -12.57 16.24
N THR A 30 -6.71 -13.46 15.69
CA THR A 30 -7.48 -13.20 14.47
C THR A 30 -8.97 -13.40 14.69
N LYS A 31 -9.78 -12.91 13.76
CA LYS A 31 -11.22 -13.14 13.70
C LYS A 31 -11.65 -13.36 12.26
N MET A 32 -12.35 -14.45 11.99
CA MET A 32 -13.05 -14.65 10.72
C MET A 32 -14.39 -13.91 10.75
N LEU A 33 -14.55 -12.89 9.92
CA LEU A 33 -15.81 -12.21 9.71
C LEU A 33 -16.60 -12.94 8.62
N PRO A 34 -17.92 -13.14 8.79
CA PRO A 34 -18.73 -13.84 7.81
C PRO A 34 -18.85 -13.06 6.49
N GLU A 35 -19.16 -13.76 5.41
CA GLU A 35 -19.55 -13.16 4.13
C GLU A 35 -20.68 -12.14 4.32
N GLY A 36 -20.64 -11.06 3.53
CA GLY A 36 -21.61 -9.98 3.62
C GLY A 36 -21.38 -9.00 4.78
N THR A 37 -20.34 -9.21 5.61
CA THR A 37 -19.91 -8.19 6.59
C THR A 37 -19.57 -6.87 5.89
N LEU A 38 -18.99 -6.94 4.69
CA LEU A 38 -18.95 -5.85 3.72
C LEU A 38 -19.79 -6.27 2.51
N PRO A 39 -20.58 -5.36 1.89
CA PRO A 39 -21.34 -5.68 0.70
C PRO A 39 -20.46 -6.25 -0.42
N SER A 40 -21.00 -7.20 -1.18
CA SER A 40 -20.33 -7.81 -2.35
C SER A 40 -18.96 -8.45 -2.02
N THR A 41 -18.72 -8.82 -0.76
CA THR A 41 -17.44 -9.33 -0.27
C THR A 41 -17.66 -10.63 0.50
N GLY A 42 -16.82 -11.64 0.22
CA GLY A 42 -16.78 -12.92 0.93
C GLY A 42 -16.34 -12.77 2.39
N ARG A 43 -16.03 -13.90 3.04
CA ARG A 43 -15.47 -13.89 4.40
C ARG A 43 -14.14 -13.12 4.46
N LEU A 44 -13.89 -12.49 5.61
CA LEU A 44 -12.70 -11.67 5.84
C LEU A 44 -11.95 -12.16 7.08
N LEU A 45 -10.68 -12.51 6.93
CA LEU A 45 -9.79 -12.74 8.08
C LEU A 45 -9.29 -11.39 8.59
N GLN A 46 -9.75 -10.97 9.77
CA GLN A 46 -9.41 -9.72 10.44
C GLN A 46 -8.33 -9.94 11.51
N PHE A 47 -7.33 -9.06 11.59
CA PHE A 47 -6.31 -9.04 12.64
C PHE A 47 -5.66 -7.65 12.75
N MET A 48 -4.88 -7.44 13.81
CA MET A 48 -4.12 -6.21 14.03
C MET A 48 -2.66 -6.41 13.64
N LEU A 49 -2.09 -5.49 12.86
CA LEU A 49 -0.65 -5.41 12.66
C LEU A 49 0.06 -5.07 13.98
N PRO A 50 1.35 -5.42 14.15
CA PRO A 50 2.16 -4.98 15.29
C PRO A 50 2.12 -3.47 15.57
N SER A 51 1.95 -2.65 14.53
CA SER A 51 1.78 -1.20 14.63
C SER A 51 0.38 -0.74 15.04
N GLY A 52 -0.57 -1.64 15.31
CA GLY A 52 -1.92 -1.32 15.77
C GLY A 52 -2.92 -0.96 14.67
N HIS A 53 -2.60 -1.20 13.39
CA HIS A 53 -3.56 -1.03 12.30
C HIS A 53 -4.37 -2.30 12.06
N GLU A 54 -5.66 -2.17 11.80
CA GLU A 54 -6.47 -3.31 11.38
C GLU A 54 -6.17 -3.68 9.92
N MET A 55 -5.82 -4.95 9.69
CA MET A 55 -5.67 -5.55 8.37
C MET A 55 -6.72 -6.66 8.19
N ARG A 56 -7.26 -6.75 6.98
CA ARG A 56 -8.17 -7.81 6.56
C ARG A 56 -7.65 -8.55 5.34
N LEU A 57 -7.84 -9.85 5.28
CA LEU A 57 -7.62 -10.65 4.07
C LEU A 57 -8.95 -11.20 3.57
N PHE A 58 -9.17 -11.17 2.26
CA PHE A 58 -10.33 -11.78 1.61
C PHE A 58 -9.90 -12.51 0.35
N ALA A 59 -10.67 -13.51 -0.08
CA ALA A 59 -10.43 -14.18 -1.37
C ALA A 59 -11.50 -13.81 -2.40
N MET A 60 -12.75 -13.64 -1.96
CA MET A 60 -13.88 -13.41 -2.84
C MET A 60 -14.42 -11.99 -2.73
N LYS A 61 -14.66 -11.37 -3.89
CA LYS A 61 -15.38 -10.11 -4.06
C LYS A 61 -16.07 -10.14 -5.41
N GLU A 62 -17.24 -9.51 -5.52
CA GLU A 62 -17.97 -9.41 -6.78
C GLU A 62 -17.06 -8.87 -7.90
N CYS A 63 -17.04 -9.59 -9.03
CA CYS A 63 -16.26 -9.21 -10.19
C CYS A 63 -17.14 -8.38 -11.13
N VAL A 64 -16.79 -7.11 -11.29
CA VAL A 64 -17.52 -6.15 -12.15
C VAL A 64 -16.84 -5.92 -13.50
N GLY A 65 -15.68 -6.55 -13.74
CA GLY A 65 -14.86 -6.30 -14.92
C GLY A 65 -14.12 -4.97 -14.89
N THR A 66 -13.50 -4.62 -16.01
CA THR A 66 -12.86 -3.31 -16.25
C THR A 66 -13.70 -2.52 -17.25
N GLU A 67 -13.56 -1.19 -17.27
CA GLU A 67 -14.29 -0.31 -18.19
C GLU A 67 -13.98 -0.56 -19.68
N VAL A 68 -12.88 -1.26 -19.98
CA VAL A 68 -12.49 -1.61 -21.35
C VAL A 68 -12.91 -3.03 -21.75
N GLY A 69 -13.48 -3.81 -20.83
CA GLY A 69 -13.87 -5.20 -21.06
C GLY A 69 -12.68 -6.17 -21.23
N SER A 70 -12.97 -7.37 -21.74
CA SER A 70 -11.99 -8.47 -21.87
C SER A 70 -11.95 -9.13 -23.25
N SER A 71 -12.80 -8.69 -24.19
CA SER A 71 -12.84 -9.22 -25.56
C SER A 71 -12.40 -8.13 -26.52
N ASN A 72 -11.16 -8.21 -27.01
CA ASN A 72 -10.49 -7.19 -27.83
C ASN A 72 -10.60 -5.77 -27.22
N PRO A 73 -10.15 -5.58 -25.96
CA PRO A 73 -10.32 -4.30 -25.27
C PRO A 73 -9.43 -3.20 -25.85
N ASP A 74 -9.91 -1.97 -25.79
CA ASP A 74 -9.11 -0.77 -26.05
C ASP A 74 -8.08 -0.55 -24.92
N PRO A 75 -6.97 0.18 -25.20
CA PRO A 75 -5.93 0.45 -24.18
C PRO A 75 -6.41 1.36 -23.04
N TRP A 76 -7.47 2.13 -23.25
CA TRP A 76 -8.14 2.97 -22.24
C TRP A 76 -9.57 3.28 -22.67
N PRO A 77 -10.50 3.60 -21.74
CA PRO A 77 -11.87 3.96 -22.09
C PRO A 77 -11.98 5.44 -22.51
N ASP A 78 -12.90 5.75 -23.43
CA ASP A 78 -13.09 7.10 -23.98
C ASP A 78 -13.60 8.13 -22.96
N ASN A 79 -14.36 7.69 -21.97
CA ASN A 79 -15.10 8.54 -21.04
C ASN A 79 -14.35 8.81 -19.72
N LEU A 80 -13.03 8.59 -19.66
CA LEU A 80 -12.21 8.83 -18.46
C LEU A 80 -12.45 10.21 -17.86
N LYS A 81 -12.65 10.26 -16.53
CA LYS A 81 -12.88 11.48 -15.78
C LYS A 81 -11.71 11.79 -14.85
N GLY A 82 -11.48 13.08 -14.65
CA GLY A 82 -10.39 13.56 -13.80
C GLY A 82 -9.05 12.97 -14.23
N VAL A 83 -8.23 12.61 -13.26
CA VAL A 83 -6.89 12.06 -13.50
C VAL A 83 -6.94 10.76 -14.31
N GLY A 84 -8.02 9.97 -14.21
CA GLY A 84 -8.15 8.71 -14.92
C GLY A 84 -7.21 7.62 -14.37
N VAL A 85 -7.18 7.47 -13.04
CA VAL A 85 -6.36 6.47 -12.35
C VAL A 85 -6.71 5.04 -12.79
N LYS A 86 -5.72 4.14 -12.82
CA LYS A 86 -5.91 2.75 -13.27
C LYS A 86 -6.40 1.83 -12.15
N TRP A 87 -5.74 1.88 -11.00
CA TRP A 87 -6.10 1.09 -9.82
C TRP A 87 -5.55 1.73 -8.53
N LEU A 88 -6.07 1.28 -7.39
CA LEU A 88 -5.44 1.47 -6.08
C LEU A 88 -4.14 0.66 -6.05
N ASP A 89 -3.00 1.34 -5.99
CA ASP A 89 -1.69 0.71 -6.13
C ASP A 89 -1.17 0.18 -4.79
N HIS A 90 -1.07 1.06 -3.80
CA HIS A 90 -0.55 0.72 -2.49
C HIS A 90 -1.10 1.68 -1.43
N LEU A 91 -0.76 1.39 -0.17
CA LEU A 91 -0.91 2.32 0.92
C LEU A 91 0.39 2.43 1.71
N ALA A 92 0.58 3.59 2.31
CA ALA A 92 1.64 3.85 3.27
C ALA A 92 1.04 4.07 4.65
N LEU A 93 1.52 3.32 5.64
CA LEU A 93 1.10 3.44 7.04
C LEU A 93 2.19 4.14 7.85
N VAL A 94 1.77 5.13 8.65
CA VAL A 94 2.60 5.70 9.71
C VAL A 94 2.65 4.71 10.86
N CYS A 95 3.85 4.31 11.26
CA CYS A 95 4.09 3.35 12.32
C CYS A 95 4.93 4.01 13.42
N GLU A 96 4.59 3.73 14.67
CA GLU A 96 5.33 4.28 15.81
C GLU A 96 6.81 3.88 15.77
N LEU A 97 7.69 4.88 15.83
CA LEU A 97 9.12 4.70 15.93
C LEU A 97 9.64 5.55 17.10
N ASN A 98 10.07 4.88 18.17
CA ASN A 98 10.73 5.51 19.32
C ASN A 98 11.91 4.62 19.77
N PRO A 99 13.09 4.79 19.16
CA PRO A 99 14.25 3.95 19.43
C PRO A 99 14.74 4.03 20.89
N GLU A 100 14.62 5.18 21.54
CA GLU A 100 15.00 5.36 22.95
C GLU A 100 14.13 4.54 23.90
N ALA A 101 12.85 4.35 23.55
CA ALA A 101 11.93 3.47 24.26
C ALA A 101 11.95 2.01 23.75
N GLY A 102 12.85 1.67 22.82
CA GLY A 102 12.92 0.33 22.22
C GLY A 102 11.76 -0.02 21.28
N VAL A 103 11.01 0.97 20.80
CA VAL A 103 9.85 0.77 19.92
C VAL A 103 10.24 0.99 18.47
N ASN A 104 10.06 -0.03 17.63
CA ASN A 104 10.17 0.10 16.18
C ASN A 104 9.08 -0.71 15.48
N ARG A 105 7.88 -0.12 15.39
CA ARG A 105 6.73 -0.77 14.76
C ARG A 105 6.89 -0.96 13.25
N VAL A 106 7.79 -0.21 12.60
CA VAL A 106 8.17 -0.43 11.19
C VAL A 106 8.83 -1.81 11.06
N ALA A 107 9.91 -2.06 11.82
CA ALA A 107 10.63 -3.33 11.78
C ALA A 107 9.77 -4.51 12.23
N GLU A 108 8.93 -4.32 13.27
CA GLU A 108 8.00 -5.37 13.73
C GLU A 108 6.97 -5.75 12.65
N ASN A 109 6.41 -4.76 11.93
CA ASN A 109 5.51 -5.01 10.81
C ASN A 109 6.22 -5.73 9.67
N VAL A 110 7.44 -5.32 9.32
CA VAL A 110 8.24 -5.96 8.26
C VAL A 110 8.47 -7.43 8.57
N LYS A 111 8.87 -7.73 9.81
CA LYS A 111 9.07 -9.11 10.28
C LYS A 111 7.78 -9.92 10.16
N PHE A 112 6.67 -9.38 10.69
CA PHE A 112 5.38 -10.06 10.66
C PHE A 112 4.90 -10.33 9.22
N LEU A 113 4.94 -9.35 8.32
CA LEU A 113 4.52 -9.51 6.93
C LEU A 113 5.38 -10.52 6.18
N LYS A 114 6.69 -10.56 6.45
CA LYS A 114 7.61 -11.52 5.84
C LYS A 114 7.34 -12.94 6.33
N GLU A 115 7.19 -13.14 7.64
CA GLU A 115 7.06 -14.47 8.24
C GLU A 115 5.64 -15.06 8.11
N CYS A 116 4.61 -14.21 8.12
CA CYS A 116 3.22 -14.67 8.14
C CYS A 116 2.52 -14.55 6.78
N LEU A 117 2.85 -13.53 5.98
CA LEU A 117 2.11 -13.18 4.75
C LEU A 117 2.97 -13.29 3.48
N ASP A 118 4.20 -13.80 3.60
CA ASP A 118 5.15 -14.01 2.50
C ASP A 118 5.47 -12.74 1.68
N PHE A 119 5.43 -11.56 2.30
CA PHE A 119 5.92 -10.35 1.66
C PHE A 119 7.44 -10.32 1.59
N TYR A 120 7.96 -9.72 0.53
CA TYR A 120 9.38 -9.49 0.33
C TYR A 120 9.70 -8.00 0.50
N LEU A 121 10.88 -7.69 1.01
CA LEU A 121 11.36 -6.31 1.17
C LEU A 121 12.05 -5.88 -0.13
N SER A 122 11.61 -4.80 -0.76
CA SER A 122 12.26 -4.23 -1.94
C SER A 122 13.22 -3.11 -1.57
N GLU A 123 12.79 -2.22 -0.68
CA GLU A 123 13.55 -1.04 -0.27
C GLU A 123 13.37 -0.74 1.21
N GLN A 124 14.37 -0.08 1.78
CA GLN A 124 14.34 0.40 3.16
C GLN A 124 15.10 1.70 3.31
N ILE A 125 14.66 2.53 4.26
CA ILE A 125 15.46 3.65 4.79
C ILE A 125 16.00 3.22 6.15
N VAL A 126 17.31 3.30 6.31
CA VAL A 126 17.99 3.03 7.58
C VAL A 126 18.58 4.31 8.14
N VAL A 127 18.47 4.50 9.46
CA VAL A 127 18.97 5.67 10.19
C VAL A 127 19.71 5.24 11.46
N GLY A 128 20.25 6.21 12.19
CA GLY A 128 21.02 5.97 13.40
C GLY A 128 22.42 5.44 13.12
N PRO A 129 23.20 5.15 14.17
CA PRO A 129 24.60 4.73 14.05
C PRO A 129 24.73 3.50 13.15
N GLY A 130 25.46 3.64 12.04
CA GLY A 130 25.70 2.55 11.09
C GLY A 130 24.44 2.01 10.39
N GLY A 131 23.33 2.75 10.38
CA GLY A 131 22.06 2.28 9.79
C GLY A 131 21.36 1.20 10.62
N ALA A 132 21.56 1.19 11.94
CA ALA A 132 20.99 0.16 12.83
C ALA A 132 19.47 0.22 12.97
N ILE A 133 18.82 1.34 12.60
CA ILE A 133 17.38 1.55 12.79
C ILE A 133 16.70 1.56 11.43
N GLN A 134 15.87 0.57 11.15
CA GLN A 134 14.99 0.60 9.97
C GLN A 134 13.86 1.62 10.22
N ALA A 135 13.94 2.78 9.57
CA ALA A 135 12.99 3.87 9.72
C ALA A 135 11.82 3.78 8.75
N ALA A 136 12.06 3.26 7.54
CA ALA A 136 11.00 3.01 6.57
C ALA A 136 11.26 1.70 5.81
N ALA A 137 10.19 1.09 5.33
CA ALA A 137 10.25 -0.15 4.57
C ALA A 137 9.16 -0.20 3.50
N PHE A 138 9.51 -0.78 2.35
CA PHE A 138 8.67 -0.93 1.17
C PHE A 138 8.63 -2.42 0.83
N MET A 139 7.44 -3.03 0.85
CA MET A 139 7.29 -4.48 0.72
C MET A 139 6.30 -4.86 -0.38
N PHE A 140 6.52 -6.00 -1.01
CA PHE A 140 5.75 -6.47 -2.15
C PHE A 140 5.35 -7.95 -2.05
N ARG A 141 4.25 -8.27 -2.74
CA ARG A 141 3.79 -9.60 -3.16
C ARG A 141 3.69 -9.68 -4.67
N ALA A 142 3.27 -8.60 -5.33
CA ALA A 142 3.35 -8.45 -6.79
C ALA A 142 4.80 -8.15 -7.23
N THR A 143 5.04 -7.98 -8.53
CA THR A 143 6.39 -7.64 -9.05
C THR A 143 6.60 -6.13 -9.25
N LYS A 144 5.77 -5.30 -8.62
CA LYS A 144 5.96 -3.85 -8.51
C LYS A 144 6.77 -3.50 -7.25
N PRO A 145 7.41 -2.31 -7.18
CA PRO A 145 8.31 -1.97 -6.07
C PRO A 145 7.70 -2.19 -4.68
N HIS A 146 6.42 -1.90 -4.47
CA HIS A 146 5.76 -2.18 -3.20
C HIS A 146 4.25 -2.23 -3.34
N ASP A 147 3.62 -3.08 -2.51
CA ASP A 147 2.18 -3.14 -2.30
C ASP A 147 1.78 -2.51 -0.97
N ILE A 148 2.73 -2.39 -0.04
CA ILE A 148 2.58 -1.72 1.26
C ILE A 148 3.88 -1.02 1.65
N ALA A 149 3.77 0.12 2.31
CA ALA A 149 4.91 0.81 2.90
C ALA A 149 4.65 1.16 4.37
N PHE A 150 5.72 1.14 5.17
CA PHE A 150 5.71 1.55 6.57
C PHE A 150 6.67 2.71 6.74
N LEU A 151 6.16 3.83 7.25
CA LEU A 151 6.87 5.09 7.42
C LEU A 151 6.89 5.44 8.91
N PRO A 152 7.92 6.14 9.41
CA PRO A 152 8.03 6.42 10.83
C PRO A 152 7.13 7.58 11.23
N GLY A 153 6.59 7.52 12.45
CA GLY A 153 5.93 8.65 13.07
C GLY A 153 5.74 8.46 14.57
N PRO A 154 5.20 9.46 15.29
CA PRO A 154 5.02 9.39 16.74
C PRO A 154 3.87 8.47 17.15
N LYS A 155 2.93 8.17 16.24
CA LYS A 155 1.74 7.33 16.49
C LYS A 155 1.33 6.62 15.20
N ALA A 156 0.62 5.51 15.34
CA ALA A 156 0.00 4.78 14.23
C ALA A 156 -0.99 5.66 13.44
N GLY A 157 -1.01 5.56 12.12
CA GLY A 157 -1.93 6.30 11.26
C GLY A 157 -1.76 6.05 9.77
N LEU A 158 -2.56 6.74 8.97
CA LEU A 158 -2.46 6.70 7.51
C LEU A 158 -1.47 7.75 7.01
N HIS A 159 -0.46 7.34 6.23
CA HIS A 159 0.42 8.30 5.56
C HIS A 159 -0.16 8.75 4.23
N HIS A 160 -0.51 7.82 3.34
CA HIS A 160 -1.29 8.08 2.12
C HIS A 160 -1.89 6.79 1.52
N ILE A 161 -2.80 6.97 0.57
CA ILE A 161 -3.29 5.94 -0.35
C ILE A 161 -2.86 6.33 -1.77
N SER A 162 -2.32 5.40 -2.55
CA SER A 162 -1.72 5.69 -3.85
C SER A 162 -2.45 5.04 -5.01
N PHE A 163 -2.52 5.74 -6.15
CA PHE A 163 -3.20 5.32 -7.35
C PHE A 163 -2.27 5.32 -8.55
N PHE A 164 -2.28 4.24 -9.33
CA PHE A 164 -1.35 4.05 -10.45
C PHE A 164 -1.76 4.86 -11.71
N LEU A 165 -0.76 5.38 -12.39
CA LEU A 165 -0.80 6.03 -13.71
C LEU A 165 0.31 5.47 -14.61
N ASP A 166 0.13 5.58 -15.94
CA ASP A 166 1.05 4.95 -16.88
C ASP A 166 2.38 5.72 -16.99
N SER A 167 2.32 7.06 -17.02
CA SER A 167 3.45 7.88 -17.46
C SER A 167 3.62 9.20 -16.70
N TRP A 168 4.80 9.80 -16.83
CA TRP A 168 5.07 11.16 -16.34
C TRP A 168 4.13 12.22 -16.93
N HIS A 169 3.69 12.03 -18.18
CA HIS A 169 2.70 12.91 -18.79
C HIS A 169 1.36 12.85 -18.04
N ASP A 170 0.98 11.68 -17.52
CA ASP A 170 -0.25 11.54 -16.74
C ASP A 170 -0.14 12.22 -15.37
N ILE A 171 1.05 12.30 -14.78
CA ILE A 171 1.30 13.12 -13.58
C ILE A 171 1.14 14.61 -13.89
N LEU A 172 1.66 15.09 -15.03
CA LEU A 172 1.43 16.47 -15.46
C LEU A 172 -0.06 16.76 -15.63
N LYS A 173 -0.79 15.90 -16.36
CA LYS A 173 -2.25 15.99 -16.51
C LYS A 173 -2.96 15.94 -15.16
N ALA A 174 -2.48 15.12 -14.22
CA ALA A 174 -3.04 15.04 -12.87
C ALA A 174 -2.95 16.39 -12.15
N ALA A 175 -1.78 17.04 -12.21
CA ALA A 175 -1.55 18.35 -11.62
C ALA A 175 -2.48 19.44 -12.21
N ASP A 176 -2.66 19.46 -13.54
CA ASP A 176 -3.60 20.37 -14.20
C ASP A 176 -5.03 20.19 -13.69
N ILE A 177 -5.46 18.94 -13.51
CA ILE A 177 -6.80 18.60 -13.04
C ILE A 177 -6.97 18.98 -11.57
N MET A 178 -5.96 18.75 -10.73
CA MET A 178 -5.94 19.19 -9.34
C MET A 178 -6.07 20.71 -9.23
N ALA A 179 -5.33 21.47 -10.07
CA ALA A 179 -5.43 22.92 -10.13
C ALA A 179 -6.84 23.39 -10.53
N LYS A 180 -7.43 22.81 -11.58
CA LYS A 180 -8.81 23.10 -12.01
C LYS A 180 -9.85 22.88 -10.91
N ASN A 181 -9.63 21.87 -10.07
CA ASN A 181 -10.53 21.50 -8.98
C ASN A 181 -10.14 22.11 -7.62
N LYS A 182 -9.13 22.98 -7.58
CA LYS A 182 -8.63 23.63 -6.34
C LYS A 182 -8.25 22.61 -5.26
N VAL A 183 -7.71 21.47 -5.67
CA VAL A 183 -7.23 20.43 -4.76
C VAL A 183 -6.02 20.95 -4.01
N LYS A 184 -5.95 20.67 -2.70
CA LYS A 184 -4.80 21.02 -1.87
C LYS A 184 -3.65 20.07 -2.17
N ILE A 185 -2.62 20.57 -2.85
CA ILE A 185 -1.37 19.84 -3.13
C ILE A 185 -0.47 19.88 -1.89
N ASP A 186 0.16 18.75 -1.57
CA ASP A 186 1.15 18.59 -0.50
C ASP A 186 2.57 18.58 -1.08
N LEU A 187 2.78 17.81 -2.15
CA LEU A 187 4.04 17.71 -2.88
C LEU A 187 3.75 17.88 -4.37
N ALA A 188 4.34 18.90 -4.99
CA ALA A 188 4.23 19.13 -6.43
C ALA A 188 4.85 17.98 -7.25
N PRO A 189 4.53 17.84 -8.55
CA PRO A 189 5.08 16.81 -9.41
C PRO A 189 6.60 16.67 -9.28
N THR A 190 7.05 15.47 -8.91
CA THR A 190 8.47 15.14 -8.76
C THR A 190 8.69 13.64 -8.97
N ARG A 191 9.94 13.20 -8.87
CA ARG A 191 10.31 11.77 -8.88
C ARG A 191 10.79 11.36 -7.50
N HIS A 192 10.32 10.22 -7.01
CA HIS A 192 10.93 9.60 -5.83
C HIS A 192 12.25 8.91 -6.18
N GLY A 193 13.26 9.04 -5.32
CA GLY A 193 14.45 8.20 -5.39
C GLY A 193 14.08 6.73 -5.17
N ILE A 194 13.37 6.49 -4.06
CA ILE A 194 12.70 5.22 -3.75
C ILE A 194 11.71 4.92 -4.87
N THR A 195 11.60 3.66 -5.30
CA THR A 195 10.78 3.14 -6.41
C THR A 195 11.09 3.66 -7.79
N ARG A 196 11.70 4.84 -7.91
CA ARG A 196 11.92 5.61 -9.15
C ARG A 196 10.65 6.18 -9.76
N GLY A 197 9.48 5.95 -9.17
CA GLY A 197 8.22 6.41 -9.74
C GLY A 197 8.04 7.91 -9.63
N GLU A 198 7.32 8.45 -10.59
CA GLU A 198 6.94 9.85 -10.57
C GLU A 198 5.63 10.07 -9.82
N THR A 199 5.52 11.16 -9.09
CA THR A 199 4.48 11.31 -8.07
C THR A 199 3.97 12.74 -7.94
N ILE A 200 2.76 12.87 -7.38
CA ILE A 200 2.20 14.08 -6.79
C ILE A 200 1.42 13.68 -5.54
N TYR A 201 1.66 14.37 -4.42
CA TYR A 201 0.86 14.19 -3.20
C TYR A 201 -0.15 15.32 -3.05
N PHE A 202 -1.35 14.96 -2.63
CA PHE A 202 -2.46 15.88 -2.45
C PHE A 202 -3.41 15.38 -1.37
N PHE A 203 -4.37 16.20 -0.97
CA PHE A 203 -5.35 15.83 0.06
C PHE A 203 -6.75 15.72 -0.52
N ASP A 204 -7.52 14.75 0.01
CA ASP A 204 -8.97 14.78 -0.09
C ASP A 204 -9.57 15.89 0.80
N PRO A 205 -10.87 16.22 0.65
CA PRO A 205 -11.51 17.26 1.47
C PRO A 205 -11.52 16.98 2.99
N SER A 206 -11.31 15.74 3.42
CA SER A 206 -11.26 15.33 4.84
C SER A 206 -9.83 15.31 5.42
N GLY A 207 -8.84 15.67 4.60
CA GLY A 207 -7.43 15.73 4.95
C GLY A 207 -6.68 14.40 4.83
N ASN A 208 -7.25 13.35 4.23
CA ASN A 208 -6.48 12.15 3.91
C ASN A 208 -5.55 12.45 2.73
N ARG A 209 -4.27 12.11 2.88
CA ARG A 209 -3.31 12.27 1.79
C ARG A 209 -3.51 11.16 0.76
N ASN A 210 -3.52 11.55 -0.50
CA ASN A 210 -3.51 10.68 -1.65
C ASN A 210 -2.24 10.90 -2.46
N GLU A 211 -1.88 9.90 -3.24
CA GLU A 211 -0.81 9.94 -4.23
C GLU A 211 -1.38 9.51 -5.58
N THR A 212 -0.95 10.18 -6.66
CA THR A 212 -0.94 9.52 -7.97
C THR A 212 0.49 9.24 -8.36
N PHE A 213 0.76 7.99 -8.71
CA PHE A 213 2.08 7.42 -8.91
C PHE A 213 2.20 6.84 -10.31
N ALA A 214 3.23 7.23 -11.06
CA ALA A 214 3.42 6.79 -12.43
C ALA A 214 4.64 5.91 -12.63
N GLY A 215 4.48 4.96 -13.56
CA GLY A 215 5.53 4.06 -14.01
C GLY A 215 5.82 2.91 -13.05
N LEU A 216 6.22 1.76 -13.60
CA LEU A 216 6.61 0.60 -12.79
C LEU A 216 7.86 0.88 -11.94
N GLY A 217 8.77 1.72 -12.44
CA GLY A 217 10.07 1.99 -11.83
C GLY A 217 11.07 0.85 -12.06
N TYR A 218 10.84 -0.30 -11.44
CA TYR A 218 11.59 -1.54 -11.68
C TYR A 218 10.77 -2.78 -11.31
N LEU A 219 11.18 -3.93 -11.86
CA LEU A 219 10.59 -5.22 -11.52
C LEU A 219 11.13 -5.69 -10.16
N ALA A 220 10.27 -5.72 -9.15
CA ALA A 220 10.61 -6.30 -7.86
C ALA A 220 10.68 -7.83 -7.98
N GLN A 221 11.72 -8.44 -7.40
CA GLN A 221 11.95 -9.88 -7.41
C GLN A 221 12.50 -10.32 -6.05
N PRO A 222 12.11 -11.51 -5.54
CA PRO A 222 12.58 -12.01 -4.25
C PRO A 222 14.11 -12.13 -4.09
N ASP A 223 14.83 -12.37 -5.19
CA ASP A 223 16.29 -12.51 -5.26
C ASP A 223 17.00 -11.18 -5.54
N ARG A 224 16.25 -10.11 -5.84
CA ARG A 224 16.81 -8.78 -6.05
C ARG A 224 17.34 -8.22 -4.72
N PRO A 225 18.57 -7.67 -4.70
CA PRO A 225 19.07 -6.99 -3.51
C PRO A 225 18.14 -5.86 -3.05
N VAL A 226 17.96 -5.75 -1.73
CA VAL A 226 17.18 -4.68 -1.12
C VAL A 226 17.87 -3.33 -1.38
N ASN A 227 17.17 -2.37 -2.00
CA ASN A 227 17.70 -1.01 -2.10
C ASN A 227 17.71 -0.38 -0.70
N THR A 228 18.88 0.04 -0.22
CA THR A 228 19.01 0.66 1.10
C THR A 228 19.38 2.12 0.94
N TRP A 229 18.60 2.99 1.58
CA TRP A 229 18.79 4.43 1.61
C TRP A 229 19.29 4.84 3.00
N SER A 230 20.34 5.65 3.07
CA SER A 230 21.04 6.08 4.29
C SER A 230 21.05 7.59 4.45
#